data_AF-A0A4R9WPQ2-F1
#
_entry.id   AF-A0A4R9WPQ2-F1
#
_cell.length_a   1.000
_cell.length_b   1.000
_cell.length_c   1.000
_cell.angle_alpha   90.00
_cell.angle_beta   90.00
_cell.angle_gamma   90.00
#
_symmetry.space_group_name_H-M   'P 1'
#
loop_
_entity.id
_entity.type
_entity.pdbx_description
1 polymer ?
#
loop_
_entity_poly.entity_id
_entity_poly.type
_entity_poly.pdbx_seq_one_letter_code
_entity_poly.pdbx_strand_id
1 'polypeptide(L)' 'MIETADAEPEYDDTAIRFLEALWGDGYLSPGGPEEVDRVVEGLPLEGKTILDIGCGCGGITLHLVESHGAAHAT' A
#
# COMPACT_ATOMS: atom_id res chain seq x y z
N MET A 1 -10.27 -28.91 -17.55
CA MET A 1 -9.94 -27.76 -18.41
C MET A 1 -10.36 -26.53 -17.63
N ILE A 2 -9.41 -25.83 -17.01
CA ILE A 2 -9.71 -24.50 -16.44
C ILE A 2 -9.59 -23.55 -17.62
N GLU A 3 -10.70 -22.94 -18.04
CA GLU A 3 -10.64 -21.77 -18.91
C GLU A 3 -9.92 -20.68 -18.11
N THR A 4 -8.66 -20.43 -18.45
CA THR A 4 -8.04 -19.15 -18.11
C THR A 4 -8.71 -18.11 -19.00
N ALA A 5 -9.61 -17.32 -18.41
CA ALA A 5 -10.08 -16.11 -19.06
C ALA A 5 -8.86 -15.25 -19.39
N ASP A 6 -8.73 -14.81 -20.64
CA ASP A 6 -7.86 -13.70 -21.03
C ASP A 6 -8.42 -12.41 -20.40
N ALA A 7 -8.28 -12.29 -19.08
CA ALA A 7 -8.72 -11.13 -18.33
C ALA A 7 -7.65 -10.05 -18.45
N GLU A 8 -8.08 -8.85 -18.83
CA GLU A 8 -7.24 -7.65 -18.78
C GLU A 8 -6.70 -7.45 -17.35
N PRO A 9 -5.48 -6.89 -17.19
CA PRO A 9 -4.91 -6.62 -15.87
C PRO A 9 -5.82 -5.70 -15.05
N GLU A 10 -6.15 -6.10 -13.82
CA GLU A 10 -6.94 -5.27 -12.90
C GLU A 10 -6.19 -3.99 -12.49
N TYR A 11 -4.86 -4.04 -12.46
CA TYR A 11 -3.97 -2.95 -12.09
C TYR A 11 -3.04 -2.56 -13.25
N ASP A 12 -3.64 -2.10 -14.35
CA ASP A 12 -2.88 -1.42 -15.40
C ASP A 12 -2.52 0.02 -14.98
N ASP A 13 -1.68 0.69 -15.78
CA ASP A 13 -1.25 2.06 -15.48
C ASP A 13 -2.42 3.05 -15.39
N THR A 14 -3.54 2.78 -16.07
CA THR A 14 -4.71 3.66 -16.05
C THR A 14 -5.44 3.53 -14.73
N ALA A 15 -5.66 2.30 -14.26
CA ALA A 15 -6.25 1.99 -12.98
C ALA A 15 -5.38 2.50 -11.82
N ILE A 16 -4.06 2.31 -11.88
CA ILE A 16 -3.11 2.80 -10.87
C ILE A 16 -3.20 4.32 -10.75
N ARG A 17 -3.07 5.06 -11.86
CA ARG A 17 -3.17 6.53 -11.85
C ARG A 17 -4.53 7.03 -11.37
N PHE A 18 -5.61 6.31 -11.70
CA PHE A 18 -6.94 6.65 -11.24
C PHE A 18 -7.08 6.50 -9.72
N LEU A 19 -6.53 5.41 -9.15
CA LEU A 19 -6.57 5.16 -7.71
C LEU A 19 -5.68 6.15 -6.94
N GLU A 20 -4.48 6.44 -7.44
CA GLU A 20 -3.60 7.46 -6.83
C GLU A 20 -4.23 8.86 -6.88
N ALA A 21 -4.97 9.19 -7.94
CA ALA A 21 -5.72 10.44 -8.02
C ALA A 21 -6.87 10.52 -6.99
N LEU A 22 -7.42 9.38 -6.56
CA LEU A 22 -8.51 9.31 -5.60
C LEU A 22 -8.03 9.26 -4.15
N TRP A 23 -6.95 8.52 -3.89
CA TRP A 23 -6.50 8.17 -2.54
C TRP A 23 -5.17 8.81 -2.13
N GLY A 24 -4.43 9.38 -3.08
CA GLY A 24 -3.12 10.00 -2.86
C GLY A 24 -2.00 9.25 -3.59
N ASP A 25 -0.90 9.96 -3.83
CA ASP A 25 0.29 9.44 -4.50
C ASP A 25 0.85 8.20 -3.78
N GLY A 26 1.01 7.08 -4.49
CA GLY A 26 1.45 5.82 -3.91
C GLY A 26 0.36 4.99 -3.20
N TYR A 27 -0.91 5.44 -3.16
CA TYR A 27 -2.01 4.74 -2.49
C TYR A 27 -3.02 4.17 -3.49
N LEU A 28 -3.13 2.84 -3.48
CA LEU A 28 -4.09 2.11 -4.32
C LEU A 28 -5.35 1.66 -3.57
N SER A 29 -5.39 1.90 -2.26
CA SER A 29 -6.52 1.56 -1.37
C SER A 29 -7.10 2.81 -0.70
N PRO A 30 -8.38 2.77 -0.30
CA PRO A 30 -9.04 3.91 0.32
C PRO A 30 -8.34 4.49 1.55
N GLY A 31 -8.41 5.81 1.68
CA GLY A 31 -8.14 6.54 2.92
C GLY A 31 -6.72 7.10 3.11
N GLY A 32 -5.79 6.82 2.20
CA GLY A 32 -4.49 7.51 2.16
C GLY A 32 -3.63 7.28 3.42
N PRO A 33 -2.68 8.18 3.74
CA PRO A 33 -1.79 8.05 4.89
C PRO A 33 -2.53 8.05 6.23
N GLU A 34 -3.61 8.80 6.37
CA GLU A 34 -4.39 8.86 7.62
C GLU A 34 -5.07 7.52 7.94
N GLU A 35 -5.44 6.74 6.93
CA GLU A 35 -5.93 5.38 7.13
C GLU A 35 -4.83 4.46 7.67
N VAL A 36 -3.61 4.57 7.12
CA VAL A 36 -2.46 3.80 7.61
C VAL A 36 -2.21 4.09 9.08
N ASP A 37 -2.17 5.38 9.44
CA ASP A 37 -1.98 5.82 10.84
C ASP A 37 -3.03 5.21 11.78
N ARG A 38 -4.30 5.22 11.35
CA ARG A 38 -5.40 4.66 12.13
C ARG A 38 -5.31 3.14 12.27
N VAL A 39 -4.92 2.43 11.21
CA VAL A 39 -4.82 0.96 11.22
C VAL A 39 -3.72 0.46 12.14
N VAL A 40 -2.59 1.19 12.19
CA VAL A 40 -1.42 0.78 13.00
C VAL A 40 -1.39 1.43 14.38
N GLU A 41 -2.43 2.19 14.74
CA GLU A 41 -2.53 2.89 16.02
C GLU A 41 -2.27 1.94 17.21
N GLY A 42 -1.31 2.31 18.06
CA GLY A 42 -0.95 1.54 19.25
C GLY A 42 0.00 0.36 19.02
N LEU A 43 0.41 0.07 17.79
CA LEU A 43 1.42 -0.94 17.49
C LEU A 43 2.85 -0.40 17.72
N PRO A 44 3.76 -1.17 18.37
CA PRO A 44 5.13 -0.73 18.62
C PRO A 44 6.03 -0.98 17.39
N LEU A 45 5.82 -0.19 16.33
CA LEU A 45 6.49 -0.36 15.03
C LEU A 45 7.93 0.19 14.99
N GLU A 46 8.28 1.10 15.90
CA GLU A 46 9.59 1.74 15.90
C GLU A 46 10.73 0.71 16.01
N GLY A 47 11.70 0.83 15.11
CA GLY A 47 12.86 -0.05 15.02
C GLY A 47 12.56 -1.48 14.55
N LYS A 48 11.34 -1.78 14.10
CA LYS A 48 10.96 -3.13 13.62
C LYS A 48 11.23 -3.30 12.12
N THR A 49 11.34 -4.57 11.72
CA THR A 49 11.27 -4.99 10.33
C THR A 49 9.85 -5.43 10.01
N ILE A 50 9.25 -4.86 8.98
CA ILE A 50 7.87 -5.09 8.57
C ILE A 50 7.85 -5.75 7.18
N LEU A 51 6.88 -6.64 6.96
CA LEU A 51 6.55 -7.20 5.64
C LEU A 51 5.21 -6.64 5.19
N ASP A 52 5.16 -5.98 4.04
CA ASP A 52 3.98 -5.38 3.44
C ASP A 52 3.49 -6.24 2.25
N ILE A 53 2.51 -7.10 2.52
CA ILE A 53 1.97 -8.02 1.52
C ILE A 53 0.93 -7.28 0.67
N GLY A 54 1.23 -7.12 -0.62
CA GLY A 54 0.38 -6.36 -1.52
C GLY A 54 0.64 -4.85 -1.41
N CYS A 55 1.91 -4.47 -1.24
CA CYS A 55 2.37 -3.09 -1.07
C CYS A 55 1.98 -2.10 -2.20
N GLY A 56 1.51 -2.59 -3.34
CA GLY A 56 1.05 -1.77 -4.46
C GLY A 56 2.17 -0.85 -4.98
N CYS A 57 1.89 0.46 -5.07
CA CYS A 57 2.88 1.46 -5.43
C CYS A 57 3.89 1.78 -4.30
N GLY A 58 3.72 1.20 -3.11
CA GLY A 58 4.66 1.33 -1.99
C GLY A 58 4.44 2.53 -1.07
N GLY A 59 3.38 3.34 -1.28
CA GLY A 59 3.09 4.50 -0.42
C GLY A 59 2.90 4.12 1.05
N ILE A 60 2.18 3.02 1.32
CA ILE A 60 2.00 2.48 2.68
C ILE A 60 3.35 2.04 3.26
N THR A 61 4.14 1.27 2.50
CA THR A 61 5.44 0.76 2.91
C THR A 61 6.40 1.87 3.32
N LEU A 62 6.46 2.94 2.51
CA LEU A 62 7.28 4.13 2.80
C LEU A 62 6.78 4.86 4.05
N HIS A 63 5.45 5.06 4.16
CA HIS A 63 4.85 5.73 5.31
C HIS A 63 5.13 5.03 6.64
N LEU A 64 5.19 3.69 6.66
CA LEU A 64 5.56 2.93 7.86
C LEU A 64 7.01 3.21 8.32
N VAL A 65 7.92 3.46 7.38
CA VAL A 65 9.31 3.81 7.70
C VAL A 65 9.43 5.28 8.11
N GLU A 66 8.85 6.18 7.32
CA GLU A 66 9.00 7.63 7.49
C GLU A 66 8.23 8.18 8.69
N SER A 67 7.00 7.68 8.91
CA SER A 67 6.07 8.24 9.90
C SER A 67 5.98 7.41 11.18
N HIS A 68 6.22 6.09 11.09
CA HIS A 68 6.11 5.17 12.25
C HIS A 68 7.45 4.60 12.73
N GLY A 69 8.56 5.02 12.12
CA GLY A 69 9.91 4.70 12.58
C GLY A 69 10.30 3.23 12.40
N ALA A 70 9.64 2.48 11.52
CA ALA A 70 10.08 1.13 11.17
C ALA A 70 11.54 1.19 10.66
N ALA A 71 12.38 0.29 11.14
CA ALA A 71 13.79 0.24 10.70
C ALA A 71 13.91 -0.25 9.25
N HIS A 72 12.98 -1.10 8.82
CA HIS A 72 12.95 -1.67 7.49
C HIS A 72 11.54 -2.14 7.13
N ALA A 73 11.16 -2.00 5.87
CA ALA A 73 9.95 -2.58 5.31
C ALA A 73 10.27 -3.24 3.96
N THR A 74 9.68 -4.40 3.68
CA THR A 74 9.82 -5.16 2.42
C THR A 74 8.45 -5.60 1.92
#